data_AF-A0AAV5RCC4-F1
#
_entry.id   AF-A0AAV5RCC4-F1
#
_cell.length_a   1.000
_cell.length_b   1.000
_cell.length_c   1.000
_cell.angle_alpha   90.00
_cell.angle_beta   90.00
_cell.angle_gamma   90.00
#
_symmetry.space_group_name_H-M   'P 1'
#
loop_
_entity.id
_entity.type
_entity.pdbx_description
1 polymer ?
#
loop_
_entity_poly.entity_id
_entity_poly.type
_entity_poly.pdbx_seq_one_letter_code
_entity_poly.pdbx_strand_id
1 'polypeptide(L)'
;MKNKKLGPKISQKLEESSIADLNLDDQHESLPQDKPPSIFEQLPREIVINILAQVAINWPTKLIDVILIGNVFRFNYDDALFWEPICRQLYPELRNRSKIDGTDSLIDAKRYGSYYNLFKKRPTVRTNGVYVCTSKYYRDGETTGISFYRPKHEVRYYRYMWLREDGTARSLLSNFPPKRILNLEPGVSIPSLKDAMCGNWSLDQETRVLDIVINGTERNYDFYFSFEIASSGGKVHNKLKWKKYSCIEQKGARLETEISLNNEGSYFFYRLDDPESVFKD
;
A
#
# COMPACT_ATOMS: atom_id res chain seq x y z
N MET A 1 23.93 -3.51 18.24
CA MET A 1 22.51 -3.10 18.32
C MET A 1 21.94 -3.03 16.92
N LYS A 2 21.05 -3.95 16.55
CA LYS A 2 20.50 -4.07 15.19
C LYS A 2 19.44 -2.98 14.96
N ASN A 3 19.72 -2.01 14.10
CA ASN A 3 18.74 -1.03 13.62
C ASN A 3 17.63 -1.77 12.87
N LYS A 4 16.46 -1.94 13.52
CA LYS A 4 15.23 -2.37 12.86
C LYS A 4 14.82 -1.26 11.89
N LYS A 5 14.98 -1.48 10.59
CA LYS A 5 14.36 -0.62 9.56
C LYS A 5 12.84 -0.71 9.75
N LEU A 6 12.23 0.38 10.21
CA LEU A 6 10.77 0.54 10.21
C LEU A 6 10.36 0.90 8.77
N GLY A 7 9.94 -0.09 7.99
CA GLY A 7 9.27 0.11 6.72
C GLY A 7 7.78 0.51 6.87
N PRO A 8 7.00 0.56 5.77
CA PRO A 8 5.75 1.31 5.50
C PRO A 8 4.53 1.11 6.42
N LYS A 9 4.71 0.71 7.68
CA LYS A 9 3.66 0.64 8.71
C LYS A 9 3.14 2.01 9.17
N ILE A 10 3.92 3.09 9.00
CA ILE A 10 3.55 4.45 9.46
C ILE A 10 2.63 5.15 8.45
N SER A 11 2.90 5.06 7.14
CA SER A 11 2.12 5.78 6.11
C SER A 11 0.63 5.42 6.08
N GLN A 12 0.30 4.16 6.38
CA GLN A 12 -1.07 3.67 6.15
C GLN A 12 -2.01 3.82 7.35
N LYS A 13 -1.48 3.97 8.57
CA LYS A 13 -2.30 4.20 9.77
C LYS A 13 -2.76 5.66 9.91
N LEU A 14 -2.02 6.59 9.32
CA LEU A 14 -2.37 8.01 9.30
C LEU A 14 -3.48 8.35 8.29
N GLU A 15 -3.72 7.49 7.30
CA GLU A 15 -4.72 7.70 6.24
C GLU A 15 -6.11 7.09 6.56
N GLU A 16 -6.21 6.14 7.48
CA GLU A 16 -7.49 5.52 7.88
C GLU A 16 -8.29 6.36 8.88
N SER A 17 -7.72 7.45 9.40
CA SER A 17 -8.44 8.51 10.09
C SER A 17 -8.78 9.62 9.12
N SER A 18 -10.04 9.77 8.74
CA SER A 18 -10.50 10.91 7.95
C SER A 18 -10.19 12.21 8.71
N ILE A 19 -9.13 12.91 8.29
CA ILE A 19 -8.78 14.26 8.74
C ILE A 19 -9.69 15.31 8.07
N ALA A 20 -10.48 14.92 7.06
CA ALA A 20 -11.22 15.82 6.19
C ALA A 20 -12.58 16.28 6.74
N ASP A 21 -13.11 15.65 7.79
CA ASP A 21 -14.49 15.91 8.26
C ASP A 21 -14.57 16.75 9.55
N LEU A 22 -13.47 17.31 10.04
CA LEU A 22 -13.45 18.14 11.26
C LEU A 22 -13.72 19.63 10.94
N ASN A 23 -14.91 19.93 10.42
CA ASN A 23 -15.52 21.25 10.61
C ASN A 23 -16.23 21.22 11.97
N LEU A 24 -15.62 21.83 12.97
CA LEU A 24 -16.21 22.01 14.30
C LEU A 24 -16.45 23.50 14.48
N ASP A 25 -17.68 23.93 14.17
CA ASP A 25 -18.18 25.26 14.51
C ASP A 25 -18.20 25.43 16.03
N ASP A 26 -17.82 26.65 16.44
CA ASP A 26 -17.68 27.12 17.81
C ASP A 26 -18.92 26.88 18.68
N GLN A 27 -18.78 26.02 19.68
CA GLN A 27 -19.64 26.02 20.86
C GLN A 27 -18.74 26.23 22.10
N HIS A 28 -18.66 27.49 22.51
CA HIS A 28 -18.01 27.91 23.75
C HIS A 28 -18.92 27.53 24.94
N GLU A 29 -18.67 26.38 25.56
CA GLU A 29 -19.23 26.02 26.86
C GLU A 29 -18.15 26.21 27.93
N SER A 30 -18.32 27.21 28.80
CA SER A 30 -17.33 27.64 29.80
C SER A 30 -17.30 26.72 31.02
N LEU A 31 -16.21 25.97 31.21
CA LEU A 31 -15.94 25.11 32.37
C LEU A 31 -15.13 25.83 33.48
N PRO A 32 -15.18 25.37 34.75
CA PRO A 32 -14.63 26.07 35.93
C PRO A 32 -13.10 26.22 35.91
N GLN A 33 -12.63 27.38 36.38
CA GLN A 33 -11.27 27.93 36.22
C GLN A 33 -10.18 27.44 37.21
N ASP A 34 -10.31 26.30 37.89
CA ASP A 34 -9.32 25.84 38.88
C ASP A 34 -8.62 24.52 38.51
N LYS A 35 -8.16 24.39 37.26
CA LYS A 35 -7.24 23.30 36.87
C LYS A 35 -5.85 23.90 36.64
N PRO A 36 -4.78 23.40 37.29
CA PRO A 36 -3.44 23.89 37.01
C PRO A 36 -3.15 23.73 35.51
N PRO A 37 -2.52 24.73 34.87
CA PRO A 37 -2.26 24.69 33.44
C PRO A 37 -1.45 23.44 33.11
N SER A 38 -1.84 22.76 32.05
CA SER A 38 -1.14 21.55 31.60
C SER A 38 0.32 21.88 31.36
N ILE A 39 1.25 20.98 31.69
CA ILE A 39 2.68 21.18 31.40
C ILE A 39 2.93 21.46 29.90
N PHE A 40 2.04 20.95 29.05
CA PHE A 40 2.09 21.17 27.60
C PHE A 40 1.66 22.58 27.18
N GLU A 41 0.85 23.29 27.97
CA GLU A 41 0.48 24.69 27.71
C GLU A 41 1.66 25.65 27.95
N GLN A 42 2.63 25.22 28.76
CA GLN A 42 3.84 25.99 29.06
C GLN A 42 4.96 25.75 28.03
N LEU A 43 4.82 24.74 27.15
CA LEU A 43 5.82 24.43 26.13
C LEU A 43 5.62 25.30 24.88
N PRO A 44 6.71 25.73 24.21
CA PRO A 44 6.61 26.33 22.88
C PRO A 44 5.90 25.39 21.90
N ARG A 45 5.10 25.97 21.00
CA ARG A 45 4.25 25.21 20.08
C ARG A 45 5.04 24.25 19.19
N GLU A 46 6.23 24.66 18.79
CA GLU A 46 7.15 23.86 17.96
C GLU A 46 7.59 22.58 18.66
N ILE A 47 7.74 22.62 19.99
CA ILE A 47 8.12 21.44 20.78
C ILE A 47 6.94 20.48 20.89
N VAL A 48 5.72 20.99 21.12
CA VAL A 48 4.51 20.17 21.15
C VAL A 48 4.31 19.45 19.81
N ILE A 49 4.49 20.14 18.69
CA ILE A 49 4.37 19.55 17.35
C ILE A 49 5.44 18.48 17.10
N ASN A 50 6.68 18.72 17.54
CA ASN A 50 7.73 17.70 17.43
C ASN A 50 7.43 16.47 18.30
N ILE A 51 6.86 16.63 19.49
CA ILE A 51 6.40 15.51 20.31
C ILE A 51 5.32 14.72 19.56
N LEU A 52 4.34 15.40 18.96
CA LEU A 52 3.31 14.76 18.15
C LEU A 52 3.90 13.99 16.96
N ALA A 53 4.93 14.54 16.30
CA ALA A 53 5.63 13.84 15.22
C ALA A 53 6.29 12.54 15.72
N GLN A 54 6.93 12.56 16.90
CA GLN A 54 7.50 11.36 17.52
C GLN A 54 6.42 10.35 17.93
N VAL A 55 5.26 10.80 18.40
CA VAL A 55 4.11 9.93 18.68
C VAL A 55 3.62 9.28 17.38
N ALA A 56 3.48 10.04 16.29
CA ALA A 56 3.06 9.51 15.00
C ALA A 56 4.03 8.45 14.45
N ILE A 57 5.33 8.67 14.66
CA ILE A 57 6.40 7.76 14.26
C ILE A 57 6.37 6.44 15.04
N ASN A 58 6.28 6.53 16.37
CA ASN A 58 6.46 5.36 17.25
C ASN A 58 5.13 4.64 17.51
N TRP A 59 4.03 5.39 17.62
CA TRP A 59 2.70 4.91 17.97
C TRP A 59 1.61 5.57 17.09
N PRO A 60 1.60 5.33 15.77
CA PRO A 60 0.67 6.00 14.85
C PRO A 60 -0.81 5.78 15.21
N THR A 61 -1.17 4.65 15.83
CA THR A 61 -2.56 4.40 16.28
C THR A 61 -3.02 5.30 17.42
N LYS A 62 -2.09 5.86 18.17
CA LYS A 62 -2.38 6.68 19.34
C LYS A 62 -2.37 8.18 19.03
N LEU A 63 -1.99 8.56 17.81
CA LEU A 63 -1.95 9.95 17.42
C LEU A 63 -3.32 10.63 17.55
N ILE A 64 -4.38 9.98 17.08
CA ILE A 64 -5.74 10.52 17.14
C ILE A 64 -6.17 10.68 18.59
N ASP A 65 -5.99 9.64 19.40
CA ASP A 65 -6.28 9.68 20.85
C ASP A 65 -5.61 10.89 21.49
N VAL A 66 -4.32 11.13 21.19
CA VAL A 66 -3.54 12.25 21.74
C VAL A 66 -4.04 13.61 21.26
N ILE A 67 -4.33 13.76 19.96
CA ILE A 67 -4.87 15.02 19.40
C ILE A 67 -6.22 15.37 20.05
N LEU A 68 -7.03 14.36 20.38
CA LEU A 68 -8.34 14.53 21.03
C LEU A 68 -8.25 14.88 22.52
N ILE A 69 -7.08 14.77 23.18
CA ILE A 69 -6.92 15.11 24.61
C ILE A 69 -7.19 16.59 24.87
N GLY A 70 -6.88 17.47 23.92
CA GLY A 70 -7.18 18.89 24.08
C GLY A 70 -6.56 19.81 23.03
N ASN A 71 -6.98 21.06 23.08
CA ASN A 71 -6.61 22.10 22.10
C ASN A 71 -5.10 22.35 22.00
N VAL A 72 -4.34 22.04 23.04
CA VAL A 72 -2.87 22.15 23.09
C VAL A 72 -2.19 21.30 22.00
N PHE A 73 -2.81 20.18 21.62
CA PHE A 73 -2.29 19.28 20.59
C PHE A 73 -2.85 19.55 19.19
N ARG A 74 -3.64 20.61 19.00
CA ARG A 74 -4.09 21.02 17.66
C ARG A 74 -2.95 21.68 16.91
N PHE A 75 -2.69 21.20 15.70
CA PHE A 75 -1.71 21.76 14.78
C PHE A 75 -2.27 21.83 13.37
N ASN A 76 -1.59 22.59 12.50
CA ASN A 76 -2.02 22.72 11.11
C ASN A 76 -1.77 21.41 10.38
N TYR A 77 -2.73 20.95 9.58
CA TYR A 77 -2.61 19.67 8.89
C TYR A 77 -1.41 19.61 7.92
N ASP A 78 -0.87 20.74 7.46
CA ASP A 78 0.29 20.85 6.56
C ASP A 78 1.55 21.37 7.30
N ASP A 79 1.61 21.24 8.63
CA ASP A 79 2.75 21.74 9.40
C ASP A 79 4.04 20.96 9.09
N ALA A 80 5.05 21.66 8.58
CA ALA A 80 6.32 21.05 8.18
C ALA A 80 7.05 20.39 9.37
N LEU A 81 6.94 20.96 10.58
CA LEU A 81 7.57 20.39 11.78
C LEU A 81 7.00 19.03 12.14
N PHE A 82 5.74 18.77 11.77
CA PHE A 82 5.10 17.48 11.98
C PHE A 82 5.48 16.47 10.89
N TRP A 83 5.40 16.86 9.62
CA TRP A 83 5.56 15.93 8.49
C TRP A 83 7.01 15.66 8.09
N GLU A 84 7.92 16.61 8.28
CA GLU A 84 9.33 16.43 7.91
C GLU A 84 9.98 15.22 8.61
N PRO A 85 9.90 15.07 9.95
CA PRO A 85 10.48 13.92 10.64
C PRO A 85 9.88 12.59 10.16
N ILE A 86 8.56 12.56 9.94
CA ILE A 86 7.82 11.38 9.47
C ILE A 86 8.33 10.97 8.08
N CYS A 87 8.40 11.91 7.14
CA CYS A 87 8.90 11.67 5.78
C CYS A 87 10.36 11.22 5.79
N ARG A 88 11.22 11.82 6.61
CA ARG A 88 12.64 11.41 6.73
C ARG A 88 12.81 9.98 7.24
N GLN A 89 11.90 9.53 8.09
CA GLN A 89 11.91 8.16 8.58
C GLN A 89 11.35 7.16 7.56
N LEU A 90 10.28 7.54 6.87
CA LEU A 90 9.64 6.71 5.84
C LEU A 90 10.47 6.55 4.58
N TYR A 91 11.27 7.57 4.25
CA TYR A 91 12.07 7.62 3.03
C TYR A 91 13.56 7.81 3.37
N PRO A 92 14.25 6.77 3.90
CA PRO A 92 15.66 6.86 4.28
C PRO A 92 16.58 7.24 3.12
N GLU A 93 16.19 6.95 1.88
CA GLU A 93 16.91 7.37 0.67
C GLU A 93 17.05 8.89 0.57
N LEU A 94 16.06 9.65 1.05
CA LEU A 94 16.11 11.12 1.12
C LEU A 94 17.21 11.59 2.08
N ARG A 95 17.44 10.83 3.15
CA ARG A 95 18.51 11.11 4.11
C ARG A 95 19.89 10.88 3.49
N ASN A 96 20.04 9.82 2.70
CA ASN A 96 21.34 9.48 2.10
C ASN A 96 21.71 10.43 0.96
N ARG A 97 20.76 10.84 0.12
CA ARG A 97 21.00 11.81 -0.96
C ARG A 97 21.44 13.17 -0.43
N SER A 98 20.82 13.61 0.67
CA SER A 98 21.17 14.89 1.33
C SER A 98 22.62 15.00 1.82
N LYS A 99 23.33 13.88 2.05
CA LYS A 99 24.74 13.88 2.48
C LYS A 99 25.75 14.09 1.36
N ILE A 100 25.38 13.81 0.12
CA ILE A 100 26.30 13.84 -1.01
C ILE A 100 26.37 15.27 -1.59
N ASP A 101 25.23 15.97 -1.68
CA ASP A 101 25.14 17.26 -2.37
C ASP A 101 24.67 18.44 -1.49
N GLY A 102 24.51 18.24 -0.17
CA GLY A 102 24.20 19.30 0.80
C GLY A 102 22.85 20.03 0.62
N THR A 103 22.06 19.69 -0.40
CA THR A 103 20.90 20.49 -0.87
C THR A 103 19.59 19.71 -1.03
N ASP A 104 19.58 18.38 -0.79
CA ASP A 104 18.57 17.51 -1.42
C ASP A 104 17.28 17.21 -0.64
N SER A 105 17.29 17.23 0.70
CA SER A 105 16.03 16.95 1.44
C SER A 105 14.94 17.99 1.21
N LEU A 106 15.35 19.23 0.91
CA LEU A 106 14.48 20.32 0.49
C LEU A 106 14.01 20.16 -0.96
N ILE A 107 14.77 19.48 -1.83
CA ILE A 107 14.45 19.34 -3.26
C ILE A 107 13.23 18.44 -3.45
N ASP A 108 13.15 17.34 -2.70
CA ASP A 108 11.97 16.47 -2.74
C ASP A 108 10.74 17.15 -2.14
N ALA A 109 10.85 17.82 -0.98
CA ALA A 109 9.73 18.60 -0.45
C ALA A 109 9.29 19.72 -1.41
N LYS A 110 10.23 20.41 -2.06
CA LYS A 110 9.95 21.42 -3.11
C LYS A 110 9.25 20.81 -4.33
N ARG A 111 9.66 19.63 -4.79
CA ARG A 111 9.02 18.92 -5.92
C ARG A 111 7.55 18.66 -5.65
N TYR A 112 7.20 18.34 -4.40
CA TYR A 112 5.82 18.08 -3.98
C TYR A 112 5.11 19.32 -3.39
N GLY A 113 5.81 20.44 -3.21
CA GLY A 113 5.32 21.70 -2.64
C GLY A 113 5.33 21.76 -1.10
N SER A 114 5.08 20.63 -0.41
CA SER A 114 5.16 20.54 1.05
C SER A 114 5.50 19.12 1.51
N TYR A 115 5.92 18.95 2.77
CA TYR A 115 6.17 17.63 3.36
C TYR A 115 4.91 16.78 3.49
N TYR A 116 3.74 17.38 3.73
CA TYR A 116 2.46 16.67 3.68
C TYR A 116 2.17 16.12 2.27
N ASN A 117 2.39 16.95 1.24
CA ASN A 117 2.20 16.52 -0.14
C ASN A 117 3.22 15.44 -0.53
N LEU A 118 4.47 15.53 -0.04
CA LEU A 118 5.46 14.47 -0.21
C LEU A 118 4.97 13.17 0.42
N PHE A 119 4.46 13.20 1.66
CA PHE A 119 3.90 12.03 2.33
C PHE A 119 2.73 11.43 1.54
N LYS A 120 1.80 12.27 1.09
CA LYS A 120 0.53 11.86 0.47
C LYS A 120 0.65 11.44 -1.00
N LYS A 121 1.47 12.15 -1.78
CA LYS A 121 1.50 12.01 -3.25
C LYS A 121 2.68 11.18 -3.75
N ARG A 122 3.73 10.97 -2.94
CA ARG A 122 4.84 10.09 -3.33
C ARG A 122 4.31 8.66 -3.45
N PRO A 123 4.48 8.00 -4.61
CA PRO A 123 3.94 6.66 -4.81
C PRO A 123 4.53 5.69 -3.79
N THR A 124 3.67 4.88 -3.17
CA THR A 124 4.06 3.88 -2.17
C THR A 124 3.36 2.56 -2.42
N VAL A 125 4.10 1.45 -2.26
CA VAL A 125 3.54 0.11 -2.30
C VAL A 125 3.09 -0.29 -0.90
N ARG A 126 1.91 -0.92 -0.79
CA ARG A 126 1.41 -1.46 0.46
C ARG A 126 1.87 -2.91 0.64
N THR A 127 2.58 -3.20 1.72
CA THR A 127 3.22 -4.51 1.95
C THR A 127 2.58 -5.34 3.07
N ASN A 128 1.64 -4.75 3.80
CA ASN A 128 0.94 -5.33 4.95
C ASN A 128 -0.39 -6.00 4.55
N GLY A 129 -0.44 -6.62 3.38
CA GLY A 129 -1.67 -7.20 2.86
C GLY A 129 -1.49 -7.84 1.50
N VAL A 130 -2.58 -7.91 0.75
CA VAL A 130 -2.64 -8.55 -0.55
C VAL A 130 -3.33 -7.65 -1.56
N TYR A 131 -2.79 -7.59 -2.77
CA TYR A 131 -3.45 -7.01 -3.92
C TYR A 131 -4.24 -8.09 -4.64
N VAL A 132 -5.52 -7.84 -4.89
CA VAL A 132 -6.42 -8.78 -5.57
C VAL A 132 -6.96 -8.16 -6.85
N CYS A 133 -6.77 -8.85 -7.97
CA CYS A 133 -7.45 -8.59 -9.22
C CYS A 133 -8.58 -9.62 -9.39
N THR A 134 -9.78 -9.14 -9.70
CA THR A 134 -10.92 -9.98 -10.08
C THR A 134 -11.18 -9.81 -11.56
N SER A 135 -11.01 -10.90 -12.31
CA SER A 135 -11.18 -10.91 -13.76
C SER A 135 -12.34 -11.84 -14.11
N LYS A 136 -13.19 -11.42 -15.04
CA LYS A 136 -14.33 -12.18 -15.53
C LYS A 136 -14.42 -12.09 -17.04
N TYR A 137 -14.71 -13.21 -17.68
CA TYR A 137 -15.02 -13.25 -19.11
C TYR A 137 -16.11 -14.27 -19.38
N TYR A 138 -16.81 -14.08 -20.49
CA TYR A 138 -17.84 -15.03 -20.94
C TYR A 138 -17.28 -15.80 -22.13
N ARG A 139 -17.44 -17.11 -22.11
CA ARG A 139 -17.17 -17.97 -23.28
C ARG A 139 -18.41 -18.74 -23.67
N ASP A 140 -18.56 -19.00 -24.96
CA ASP A 140 -19.67 -19.80 -25.46
C ASP A 140 -19.49 -21.26 -25.02
N GLY A 141 -20.59 -21.88 -24.58
CA GLY A 141 -20.66 -23.30 -24.23
C GLY A 141 -20.66 -24.19 -25.47
N GLU A 142 -20.40 -25.48 -25.25
CA GLU A 142 -20.46 -26.48 -26.31
C GLU A 142 -21.91 -26.67 -26.79
N THR A 143 -22.10 -26.71 -28.12
CA THR A 143 -23.43 -26.86 -28.72
C THR A 143 -23.68 -28.35 -28.98
N THR A 144 -24.59 -28.98 -28.24
CA THR A 144 -25.07 -30.33 -28.55
C THR A 144 -26.30 -30.24 -29.46
N GLY A 145 -26.13 -30.41 -30.77
CA GLY A 145 -27.23 -30.62 -31.74
C GLY A 145 -27.88 -29.37 -32.36
N ILE A 146 -29.14 -29.52 -32.80
CA ILE A 146 -29.96 -28.60 -33.65
C ILE A 146 -30.48 -27.36 -32.86
N SER A 147 -29.86 -27.00 -31.74
CA SER A 147 -30.30 -25.86 -30.93
C SER A 147 -29.69 -24.55 -31.43
N PHE A 148 -30.54 -23.57 -31.74
CA PHE A 148 -30.12 -22.18 -32.02
C PHE A 148 -29.74 -21.40 -30.74
N TYR A 149 -29.94 -21.99 -29.56
CA TYR A 149 -29.59 -21.39 -28.27
C TYR A 149 -28.16 -21.77 -27.87
N ARG A 150 -27.32 -20.76 -27.61
CA ARG A 150 -25.94 -20.91 -27.14
C ARG A 150 -25.84 -20.51 -25.66
N PRO A 151 -25.69 -21.47 -24.72
CA PRO A 151 -25.40 -21.15 -23.33
C PRO A 151 -24.09 -20.36 -23.22
N LYS A 152 -24.07 -19.29 -22.42
CA LYS A 152 -22.84 -18.54 -22.10
C LYS A 152 -22.33 -18.95 -20.73
N HIS A 153 -21.06 -19.32 -20.66
CA HIS A 153 -20.38 -19.71 -19.43
C HIS A 153 -19.61 -18.52 -18.89
N GLU A 154 -19.97 -18.04 -17.69
CA GLU A 154 -19.16 -17.05 -16.98
C GLU A 154 -17.94 -17.76 -16.35
N VAL A 155 -16.74 -17.34 -16.74
CA VAL A 155 -15.50 -17.76 -16.11
C VAL A 155 -14.98 -16.60 -15.27
N ARG A 156 -14.76 -16.87 -13.98
CA ARG A 156 -14.20 -15.91 -13.04
C ARG A 156 -12.93 -16.47 -12.42
N TYR A 157 -11.89 -15.66 -12.38
CA TYR A 157 -10.64 -15.99 -11.71
C TYR A 157 -10.12 -14.78 -10.94
N TYR A 158 -9.24 -15.05 -10.00
CA TYR A 158 -8.66 -14.10 -9.09
C TYR A 158 -7.14 -14.22 -9.16
N ARG A 159 -6.46 -13.08 -9.25
CA ARG A 159 -5.01 -13.00 -9.11
C ARG A 159 -4.71 -12.32 -7.79
N TYR A 160 -3.85 -12.95 -7.00
CA TYR A 160 -3.39 -12.44 -5.71
C TYR A 160 -1.91 -12.09 -5.83
N MET A 161 -1.54 -10.94 -5.30
CA MET A 161 -0.16 -10.47 -5.27
C MET A 161 0.18 -9.98 -3.87
N TRP A 162 1.18 -10.61 -3.25
CA TRP A 162 1.72 -10.20 -1.95
C TRP A 162 3.09 -9.57 -2.17
N LEU A 163 3.32 -8.41 -1.57
CA LEU A 163 4.56 -7.65 -1.69
C LEU A 163 5.12 -7.42 -0.29
N ARG A 164 6.39 -7.68 -0.07
CA ARG A 164 7.05 -7.47 1.23
C ARG A 164 8.01 -6.31 1.20
N GLU A 165 8.29 -5.76 2.38
CA GLU A 165 9.23 -4.64 2.55
C GLU A 165 10.67 -4.98 2.12
N ASP A 166 11.03 -6.26 2.07
CA ASP A 166 12.34 -6.75 1.62
C ASP A 166 12.49 -6.80 0.08
N GLY A 167 11.44 -6.45 -0.67
CA GLY A 167 11.42 -6.52 -2.13
C GLY A 167 11.03 -7.89 -2.68
N THR A 168 10.61 -8.84 -1.85
CA THR A 168 10.08 -10.14 -2.32
C THR A 168 8.59 -10.03 -2.65
N ALA A 169 8.17 -10.81 -3.65
CA ALA A 169 6.81 -10.89 -4.13
C ALA A 169 6.34 -12.35 -4.21
N ARG A 170 5.03 -12.56 -4.02
CA ARG A 170 4.36 -13.83 -4.32
C ARG A 170 3.12 -13.57 -5.17
N SER A 171 2.89 -14.44 -6.16
CA SER A 171 1.76 -14.35 -7.08
C SER A 171 0.99 -15.68 -7.12
N LEU A 172 -0.32 -15.63 -6.96
CA LEU A 172 -1.20 -16.79 -7.05
C LEU A 172 -2.37 -16.51 -7.99
N LEU A 173 -2.59 -17.41 -8.94
CA LEU A 173 -3.78 -17.43 -9.79
C LEU A 173 -4.72 -18.51 -9.26
N SER A 174 -5.97 -18.15 -8.97
CA SER A 174 -6.96 -19.06 -8.39
C SER A 174 -8.36 -18.78 -8.88
N ASN A 175 -9.21 -19.79 -8.91
CA ASN A 175 -10.65 -19.67 -9.14
C ASN A 175 -11.44 -19.40 -7.83
N PHE A 176 -10.76 -19.40 -6.67
CA PHE A 176 -11.39 -19.15 -5.38
C PHE A 176 -11.38 -17.66 -5.01
N PRO A 177 -12.49 -17.14 -4.47
CA PRO A 177 -12.59 -15.75 -4.04
C PRO A 177 -11.74 -15.46 -2.79
N PRO A 178 -11.46 -14.17 -2.49
CA PRO A 178 -10.55 -13.79 -1.41
C PRO A 178 -10.92 -14.36 -0.05
N LYS A 179 -12.22 -14.48 0.25
CA LYS A 179 -12.68 -15.05 1.53
C LYS A 179 -12.13 -16.46 1.78
N ARG A 180 -12.00 -17.27 0.73
CA ARG A 180 -11.45 -18.63 0.84
C ARG A 180 -9.93 -18.60 0.90
N ILE A 181 -9.27 -17.86 0.02
CA ILE A 181 -7.79 -17.84 -0.06
C ILE A 181 -7.14 -17.19 1.16
N LEU A 182 -7.80 -16.19 1.77
CA LEU A 182 -7.30 -15.50 2.97
C LEU A 182 -7.69 -16.21 4.27
N ASN A 183 -8.08 -17.49 4.19
CA ASN A 183 -8.44 -18.35 5.33
C ASN A 183 -9.49 -17.72 6.26
N LEU A 184 -10.45 -16.97 5.70
CA LEU A 184 -11.57 -16.43 6.47
C LEU A 184 -12.68 -17.47 6.70
N GLU A 185 -12.55 -18.68 6.17
CA GLU A 185 -13.45 -19.83 6.37
C GLU A 185 -12.65 -21.09 6.74
N PRO A 186 -12.92 -21.74 7.88
CA PRO A 186 -12.25 -22.99 8.27
C PRO A 186 -12.78 -24.20 7.48
N GLY A 187 -11.90 -25.17 7.18
CA GLY A 187 -12.30 -26.55 6.86
C GLY A 187 -12.27 -26.99 5.39
N VAL A 188 -11.65 -26.24 4.47
CA VAL A 188 -11.49 -26.67 3.06
C VAL A 188 -10.01 -26.69 2.67
N SER A 189 -9.56 -27.75 2.00
CA SER A 189 -8.24 -27.80 1.34
C SER A 189 -8.26 -26.80 0.18
N ILE A 190 -7.72 -25.63 0.44
CA ILE A 190 -7.61 -24.50 -0.49
C ILE A 190 -6.19 -24.57 -1.10
N PRO A 191 -5.96 -24.11 -2.35
CA PRO A 191 -4.62 -23.90 -2.87
C PRO A 191 -3.79 -23.21 -1.80
N SER A 192 -2.76 -23.92 -1.36
CA SER A 192 -1.93 -23.41 -0.29
C SER A 192 -1.15 -22.26 -0.87
N LEU A 193 -0.78 -21.30 -0.03
CA LEU A 193 0.16 -20.28 -0.42
C LEU A 193 1.53 -20.88 -0.84
N LYS A 194 1.77 -22.16 -0.54
CA LYS A 194 2.87 -22.98 -1.09
C LYS A 194 2.82 -23.12 -2.62
N ASP A 195 1.65 -22.96 -3.23
CA ASP A 195 1.43 -23.00 -4.68
C ASP A 195 1.66 -21.61 -5.32
N ALA A 196 1.86 -20.56 -4.51
CA ALA A 196 2.14 -19.22 -5.03
C ALA A 196 3.57 -19.16 -5.56
N MET A 197 3.71 -18.63 -6.77
CA MET A 197 5.01 -18.42 -7.39
C MET A 197 5.73 -17.27 -6.68
N CYS A 198 7.03 -17.44 -6.45
CA CYS A 198 7.87 -16.45 -5.77
C CYS A 198 8.58 -15.54 -6.78
N GLY A 199 8.98 -14.37 -6.32
CA GLY A 199 9.77 -13.44 -7.11
C GLY A 199 10.11 -12.17 -6.35
N ASN A 200 10.32 -11.08 -7.08
CA ASN A 200 10.75 -9.80 -6.53
C ASN A 200 9.98 -8.65 -7.15
N TRP A 201 9.95 -7.51 -6.44
CA TRP A 201 9.35 -6.28 -6.93
C TRP A 201 10.25 -5.08 -6.68
N SER A 202 10.07 -4.04 -7.50
CA SER A 202 10.73 -2.75 -7.39
C SER A 202 9.78 -1.63 -7.80
N LEU A 203 9.84 -0.50 -7.11
CA LEU A 203 9.07 0.69 -7.45
C LEU A 203 10.01 1.81 -7.91
N ASP A 204 9.78 2.29 -9.13
CA ASP A 204 10.31 3.56 -9.57
C ASP A 204 9.39 4.69 -9.07
N GLN A 205 9.91 5.50 -8.15
CA GLN A 205 9.16 6.58 -7.52
C GLN A 205 8.96 7.79 -8.44
N GLU A 206 9.77 7.95 -9.48
CA GLU A 206 9.68 9.06 -10.43
C GLU A 206 8.61 8.76 -11.49
N THR A 207 8.69 7.58 -12.11
CA THR A 207 7.71 7.16 -13.12
C THR A 207 6.43 6.57 -12.52
N ARG A 208 6.42 6.30 -11.21
CA ARG A 208 5.33 5.64 -10.46
C ARG A 208 5.04 4.22 -10.97
N VAL A 209 6.04 3.59 -11.56
CA VAL A 209 5.93 2.25 -12.12
C VAL A 209 6.42 1.22 -11.12
N LEU A 210 5.54 0.29 -10.78
CA LEU A 210 5.82 -0.90 -10.00
C LEU A 210 6.08 -2.05 -10.96
N ASP A 211 7.30 -2.56 -10.96
CA ASP A 211 7.68 -3.75 -11.71
C ASP A 211 7.81 -4.95 -10.76
N ILE A 212 7.27 -6.09 -11.18
CA ILE A 212 7.30 -7.35 -10.45
C ILE A 212 7.77 -8.44 -11.39
N VAL A 213 8.74 -9.23 -10.96
CA VAL A 213 9.23 -10.40 -11.68
C VAL A 213 8.91 -11.62 -10.85
N ILE A 214 8.18 -12.58 -11.42
CA ILE A 214 7.80 -13.83 -10.76
C ILE A 214 8.44 -15.00 -11.50
N ASN A 215 9.19 -15.83 -10.78
CA ASN A 215 9.88 -16.97 -11.35
C ASN A 215 8.94 -18.18 -11.42
N GLY A 216 8.64 -18.65 -12.61
CA GLY A 216 7.85 -19.86 -12.81
C GLY A 216 8.69 -21.11 -12.61
N THR A 217 8.41 -21.88 -11.57
CA THR A 217 9.12 -23.13 -11.24
C THR A 217 8.77 -24.28 -12.17
N GLU A 218 7.49 -24.44 -12.53
CA GLU A 218 7.03 -25.61 -13.30
C GLU A 218 7.07 -25.41 -14.82
N ARG A 219 7.03 -24.16 -15.29
CA ARG A 219 6.82 -23.85 -16.73
C ARG A 219 8.06 -23.28 -17.42
N ASN A 220 9.20 -23.11 -16.74
CA ASN A 220 10.41 -22.45 -17.25
C ASN A 220 10.15 -21.03 -17.82
N TYR A 221 9.16 -20.29 -17.31
CA TYR A 221 8.92 -18.89 -17.71
C TYR A 221 9.07 -17.96 -16.51
N ASP A 222 9.73 -16.83 -16.72
CA ASP A 222 9.65 -15.70 -15.82
C ASP A 222 8.55 -14.75 -16.28
N PHE A 223 7.69 -14.33 -15.35
CA PHE A 223 6.58 -13.44 -15.63
C PHE A 223 6.92 -12.03 -15.16
N TYR A 224 6.72 -11.05 -16.05
CA TYR A 224 7.00 -9.64 -15.82
C TYR A 224 5.70 -8.87 -15.78
N PHE A 225 5.43 -8.24 -14.65
CA PHE A 225 4.25 -7.42 -14.42
C PHE A 225 4.69 -5.98 -14.23
N SER A 226 4.11 -5.07 -14.99
CA SER A 226 4.36 -3.64 -14.83
C SER A 226 3.04 -2.93 -14.54
N PHE A 227 3.03 -2.17 -13.45
CA PHE A 227 1.84 -1.50 -12.92
C PHE A 227 2.07 -0.02 -12.68
N GLU A 228 1.03 0.78 -12.85
CA GLU A 228 0.94 2.14 -12.32
C GLU A 228 0.26 2.10 -10.94
N ILE A 229 0.89 2.74 -9.96
CA ILE A 229 0.28 2.92 -8.63
C ILE A 229 -0.79 4.01 -8.70
N ALA A 230 -2.01 3.65 -8.29
CA ALA A 230 -3.17 4.53 -8.30
C ALA A 230 -3.95 4.49 -6.97
N SER A 231 -4.81 5.48 -6.79
CA SER A 231 -5.70 5.62 -5.64
C SER A 231 -7.16 5.38 -6.07
N SER A 232 -7.97 4.79 -5.20
CA SER A 232 -9.37 4.49 -5.49
C SER A 232 -10.21 4.43 -4.21
N GLY A 233 -11.43 4.96 -4.27
CA GLY A 233 -12.37 4.93 -3.15
C GLY A 233 -11.87 5.72 -1.92
N GLY A 234 -11.25 6.88 -2.15
CA GLY A 234 -10.70 7.74 -1.09
C GLY A 234 -9.40 7.23 -0.45
N LYS A 235 -8.99 5.99 -0.72
CA LYS A 235 -7.75 5.40 -0.20
C LYS A 235 -6.58 5.67 -1.13
N VAL A 236 -5.45 6.04 -0.57
CA VAL A 236 -4.24 6.41 -1.32
C VAL A 236 -3.45 5.16 -1.71
N HIS A 237 -2.99 5.10 -2.96
CA HIS A 237 -2.09 4.05 -3.48
C HIS A 237 -2.56 2.60 -3.21
N ASN A 238 -3.88 2.39 -3.16
CA ASN A 238 -4.49 1.09 -2.88
C ASN A 238 -4.83 0.30 -4.16
N LYS A 239 -4.50 0.82 -5.35
CA LYS A 239 -4.87 0.23 -6.63
C LYS A 239 -3.63 0.09 -7.52
N LEU A 240 -3.50 -1.03 -8.21
CA LEU A 240 -2.51 -1.24 -9.27
C LEU A 240 -3.22 -1.34 -10.61
N LYS A 241 -2.88 -0.47 -11.55
CA LYS A 241 -3.38 -0.51 -12.93
C LYS A 241 -2.32 -1.16 -13.82
N TRP A 242 -2.72 -2.06 -14.69
CA TRP A 242 -1.80 -2.67 -15.65
C TRP A 242 -1.20 -1.62 -16.59
N LYS A 243 0.11 -1.71 -16.80
CA LYS A 243 0.83 -1.06 -17.91
C LYS A 243 1.32 -2.08 -18.91
N LYS A 244 1.89 -3.20 -18.44
CA LYS A 244 2.41 -4.28 -19.28
C LYS A 244 2.33 -5.61 -18.54
N TYR A 245 2.11 -6.69 -19.27
CA TYR A 245 2.28 -8.05 -18.77
C TYR A 245 2.97 -8.90 -19.84
N SER A 246 4.08 -9.53 -19.49
CA SER A 246 4.82 -10.37 -20.42
C SER A 246 5.44 -11.57 -19.72
N CYS A 247 5.90 -12.54 -20.50
CA CYS A 247 6.72 -13.63 -20.01
C CYS A 247 7.96 -13.83 -20.87
N ILE A 248 9.02 -14.35 -20.25
CA ILE A 248 10.27 -14.70 -20.91
C ILE A 248 10.55 -16.17 -20.62
N GLU A 249 10.83 -16.95 -21.66
CA GLU A 249 11.24 -18.34 -21.51
C GLU A 249 12.68 -18.44 -20.99
N GLN A 250 12.90 -19.19 -19.92
CA GLN A 250 14.21 -19.36 -19.27
C GLN A 250 15.18 -20.21 -20.10
N LYS A 251 14.68 -21.22 -20.83
CA LYS A 251 15.49 -22.27 -21.51
C LYS A 251 15.54 -22.16 -23.04
N GLY A 252 15.06 -21.06 -23.62
CA GLY A 252 15.04 -20.82 -25.06
C GLY A 252 15.84 -19.59 -25.48
N ALA A 253 15.42 -18.96 -26.58
CA ALA A 253 16.00 -17.70 -27.08
C ALA A 253 15.71 -16.47 -26.18
N ARG A 254 15.11 -16.68 -25.00
CA ARG A 254 14.68 -15.62 -24.06
C ARG A 254 13.83 -14.54 -24.75
N LEU A 255 12.96 -14.97 -25.65
CA LEU A 255 12.04 -14.08 -26.33
C LEU A 255 10.95 -13.64 -25.36
N GLU A 256 10.78 -12.33 -25.23
CA GLU A 256 9.68 -11.74 -24.49
C GLU A 256 8.39 -11.90 -25.28
N THR A 257 7.40 -12.54 -24.68
CA THR A 257 6.04 -12.65 -25.22
C THR A 257 5.11 -11.79 -24.38
N GLU A 258 4.47 -10.81 -25.01
CA GLU A 258 3.48 -9.96 -24.35
C GLU A 258 2.14 -10.70 -24.21
N ILE A 259 1.55 -10.63 -23.03
CA ILE A 259 0.28 -11.27 -22.70
C ILE A 259 -0.81 -10.21 -22.72
N SER A 260 -1.90 -10.50 -23.44
CA SER A 260 -3.03 -9.58 -23.59
C SER A 260 -3.69 -9.24 -22.24
N LEU A 261 -4.02 -7.97 -22.06
CA LEU A 261 -4.66 -7.42 -20.88
C LEU A 261 -6.19 -7.25 -21.03
N ASN A 262 -6.79 -7.67 -22.15
CA ASN A 262 -8.17 -7.33 -22.51
C ASN A 262 -9.22 -7.72 -21.46
N ASN A 263 -8.98 -8.80 -20.72
CA ASN A 263 -9.88 -9.31 -19.68
C ASN A 263 -9.35 -9.08 -18.26
N GLU A 264 -8.27 -8.31 -18.11
CA GLU A 264 -7.61 -8.12 -16.82
C GLU A 264 -8.13 -6.87 -16.10
N GLY A 265 -8.67 -7.08 -14.90
CA GLY A 265 -9.04 -6.00 -14.00
C GLY A 265 -7.83 -5.32 -13.38
N SER A 266 -8.07 -4.21 -12.67
CA SER A 266 -7.06 -3.64 -11.77
C SER A 266 -6.96 -4.45 -10.49
N TYR A 267 -5.80 -4.42 -9.84
CA TYR A 267 -5.67 -4.95 -8.50
C TYR A 267 -6.10 -3.92 -7.46
N PHE A 268 -6.75 -4.38 -6.39
CA PHE A 268 -7.11 -3.58 -5.23
C PHE A 268 -6.52 -4.18 -3.97
N PHE A 269 -6.01 -3.33 -3.08
CA PHE A 269 -5.37 -3.74 -1.84
C PHE A 269 -6.39 -4.12 -0.76
N TYR A 270 -6.14 -5.26 -0.11
CA TYR A 270 -6.83 -5.75 1.07
C TYR A 270 -5.81 -5.93 2.19
N ARG A 271 -6.08 -5.30 3.33
CA ARG A 271 -5.22 -5.39 4.51
C ARG A 271 -5.37 -6.76 5.18
N LEU A 272 -4.27 -7.29 5.70
CA LEU A 272 -4.25 -8.52 6.49
C LEU A 272 -3.79 -8.21 7.92
N ASP A 273 -4.32 -8.93 8.89
CA ASP A 273 -3.95 -8.77 10.31
C ASP A 273 -2.56 -9.36 10.61
N ASP A 274 -2.24 -10.52 10.02
CA ASP A 274 -0.90 -11.12 10.04
C ASP A 274 -0.39 -11.38 8.61
N PRO A 275 0.19 -10.37 7.94
CA PRO A 275 0.74 -10.51 6.60
C PRO A 275 2.02 -11.36 6.56
N GLU A 276 2.67 -11.61 7.71
CA GLU A 276 3.89 -12.42 7.77
C GLU A 276 3.58 -13.92 7.80
N SER A 277 2.41 -14.32 8.29
CA SER A 277 1.92 -15.72 8.22
C SER A 277 1.97 -16.30 6.81
N VAL A 278 1.78 -15.44 5.80
CA VAL A 278 1.85 -15.75 4.38
C VAL A 278 3.24 -16.28 4.00
N PHE A 279 4.31 -15.74 4.57
CA PHE A 279 5.69 -16.10 4.17
C PHE A 279 6.36 -17.10 5.11
N LYS A 280 5.62 -17.70 6.05
CA LYS A 280 6.11 -18.78 6.92
C LYS A 280 5.78 -20.12 6.28
N ASP A 281 6.80 -20.91 5.98
CA ASP A 281 6.67 -22.24 5.35
C ASP A 281 6.35 -23.35 6.38
#